data_AF-D8FB25-F1
#
_entry.id   AF-D8FB25-F1
#
_cell.length_a   1.000
_cell.length_b   1.000
_cell.length_c   1.000
_cell.angle_alpha   90.00
_cell.angle_beta   90.00
_cell.angle_gamma   90.00
#
_symmetry.space_group_name_H-M   'P 1'
#
loop_
_entity.id
_entity.type
_entity.pdbx_description
1 polymer ?
#
loop_
_entity_poly.entity_id
_entity_poly.type
_entity_poly.pdbx_seq_one_letter_code
_entity_poly.pdbx_strand_id
1 'polypeptide(L)'
;MEDEYKKIRNRLKKHKIRGSLRRMAKSLERTAVQDRKVMEQLNAGIKHGDVRTGAEMSIASAFALIQWVFDISAELNGYGFPFDLPHLAFYHRLKTVYTLVEAIWESPHKYEKTHKPLHKLFRLIKPVMADQTLKRSAKALDKKAEIFNALREALRIALPEGKNGLNDDGDDTDMKTIKEKVAAFQEKLKSEETLSKRDEYKKMIQQIDTYWDKLFADPISVHTATGEQLIQPQRTNNILERFFRDLKRKYRKKTGTISLNKTLKTILSDTPLVKNLENKEYLDIILDGCNTLEQRFARVDSKLVLQELDKKRKETGRLPQILKKMIREPAFPRKLGELFGC
;
A
#
# COMPACT_ATOMS: atom_id res chain seq x y z
N MET A 1 6.31 5.92 14.34
CA MET A 1 4.86 5.82 13.97
C MET A 1 4.28 4.43 14.22
N GLU A 2 5.01 3.35 13.90
CA GLU A 2 4.47 1.98 13.91
C GLU A 2 3.87 1.52 15.25
N ASP A 3 4.51 1.84 16.37
CA ASP A 3 4.01 1.42 17.69
C ASP A 3 2.64 2.01 18.01
N GLU A 4 2.46 3.31 17.79
CA GLU A 4 1.17 3.98 18.02
C GLU A 4 0.11 3.46 17.05
N TYR A 5 0.49 3.22 15.79
CA TYR A 5 -0.40 2.63 14.80
C TYR A 5 -0.86 1.21 15.19
N LYS A 6 0.05 0.36 15.67
CA LYS A 6 -0.25 -0.98 16.21
C LYS A 6 -1.15 -0.89 17.45
N LYS A 7 -0.87 0.03 18.38
CA LYS A 7 -1.70 0.27 19.57
C LYS A 7 -3.13 0.62 19.18
N ILE A 8 -3.33 1.59 18.28
CA ILE A 8 -4.67 1.97 17.77
C ILE A 8 -5.39 0.76 17.19
N ARG A 9 -4.72 0.01 16.28
CA ARG A 9 -5.27 -1.21 15.69
C ARG A 9 -5.73 -2.21 16.75
N ASN A 10 -4.89 -2.47 17.74
CA ASN A 10 -5.14 -3.46 18.78
C ASN A 10 -6.26 -3.03 19.74
N ARG A 11 -6.31 -1.74 20.12
CA ARG A 11 -7.40 -1.21 20.95
C ARG A 11 -8.75 -1.24 20.21
N LEU A 12 -8.79 -0.83 18.95
CA LEU A 12 -10.00 -0.94 18.12
C LEU A 12 -10.48 -2.40 17.98
N LYS A 13 -9.55 -3.36 17.84
CA LYS A 13 -9.87 -4.80 17.85
C LYS A 13 -10.39 -5.26 19.21
N LYS A 14 -9.77 -4.85 20.32
CA LYS A 14 -10.19 -5.18 21.69
C LYS A 14 -11.64 -4.78 21.96
N HIS A 15 -12.04 -3.58 21.50
CA HIS A 15 -13.42 -3.10 21.60
C HIS A 15 -14.40 -3.82 20.67
N LYS A 16 -13.92 -4.63 19.71
CA LYS A 16 -14.73 -5.30 18.69
C LYS A 16 -15.65 -4.34 17.92
N ILE A 17 -15.31 -3.05 17.88
CA ILE A 17 -16.21 -1.99 17.39
C ILE A 17 -16.63 -2.20 15.95
N ARG A 18 -15.69 -2.62 15.08
CA ARG A 18 -16.01 -2.93 13.66
C ARG A 18 -17.08 -4.02 13.54
N GLY A 19 -16.99 -5.08 14.35
CA GLY A 19 -17.98 -6.17 14.34
C GLY A 19 -19.33 -5.72 14.89
N SER A 20 -19.34 -4.91 15.95
CA SER A 20 -20.57 -4.35 16.51
C SER A 20 -21.29 -3.40 15.55
N LEU A 21 -20.56 -2.50 14.89
CA LEU A 21 -21.13 -1.59 13.89
C LEU A 21 -21.64 -2.34 12.66
N ARG A 22 -20.92 -3.35 12.16
CA ARG A 22 -21.40 -4.19 11.04
C ARG A 22 -22.70 -4.92 11.37
N ARG A 23 -22.79 -5.50 12.57
CA ARG A 23 -24.04 -6.14 13.03
C ARG A 23 -25.19 -5.14 13.12
N MET A 24 -24.91 -3.94 13.62
CA MET A 24 -25.91 -2.88 13.68
C MET A 24 -26.35 -2.42 12.28
N ALA A 25 -25.40 -2.15 11.37
CA ALA A 25 -25.71 -1.80 9.98
C ALA A 25 -26.60 -2.86 9.33
N LYS A 26 -26.25 -4.15 9.43
CA LYS A 26 -27.06 -5.24 8.89
C LYS A 26 -28.48 -5.30 9.47
N SER A 27 -28.65 -4.94 10.76
CA SER A 27 -29.99 -4.88 11.37
C SER A 27 -30.82 -3.68 10.89
N LEU A 28 -30.17 -2.58 10.54
CA LEU A 28 -30.82 -1.36 10.04
C LEU A 28 -31.06 -1.42 8.53
N GLU A 29 -30.23 -2.18 7.80
CA GLU A 29 -30.22 -2.27 6.34
C GLU A 29 -31.59 -2.62 5.75
N ARG A 30 -32.28 -3.63 6.31
CA ARG A 30 -33.61 -4.01 5.81
C ARG A 30 -34.59 -2.85 5.83
N THR A 31 -34.67 -2.11 6.92
CA THR A 31 -35.58 -0.98 7.07
C THR A 31 -35.09 0.27 6.33
N ALA A 32 -33.77 0.50 6.24
CA ALA A 32 -33.19 1.66 5.57
C ALA A 32 -33.17 1.53 4.03
N VAL A 33 -33.04 0.31 3.49
CA VAL A 33 -32.89 0.04 2.05
C VAL A 33 -34.22 -0.33 1.38
N GLN A 34 -35.19 -0.89 2.13
CA GLN A 34 -36.51 -1.20 1.57
C GLN A 34 -37.31 0.05 1.21
N ASP A 35 -37.06 1.18 1.87
CA ASP A 35 -37.70 2.44 1.54
C ASP A 35 -36.71 3.41 0.87
N ARG A 36 -36.52 3.22 -0.44
CA ARG A 36 -35.72 4.11 -1.29
C ARG A 36 -36.14 5.58 -1.14
N LYS A 37 -37.43 5.83 -0.88
CA LYS A 37 -37.99 7.17 -0.70
C LYS A 37 -37.44 7.84 0.57
N VAL A 38 -37.21 7.09 1.65
CA VAL A 38 -36.61 7.62 2.90
C VAL A 38 -35.15 8.03 2.67
N MET A 39 -34.36 7.26 1.90
CA MET A 39 -32.98 7.64 1.56
C MET A 39 -32.93 8.84 0.61
N GLU A 40 -33.85 8.93 -0.35
CA GLU A 40 -33.99 10.08 -1.23
C GLU A 40 -34.41 11.34 -0.45
N GLN A 41 -35.33 11.20 0.51
CA GLN A 41 -35.72 12.27 1.43
C GLN A 41 -34.56 12.70 2.34
N LEU A 42 -33.78 11.76 2.88
CA LEU A 42 -32.59 12.08 3.67
C LEU A 42 -31.59 12.89 2.84
N ASN A 43 -31.31 12.47 1.60
CA ASN A 43 -30.41 13.17 0.70
C ASN A 43 -30.94 14.57 0.32
N ALA A 44 -32.25 14.69 0.05
CA ALA A 44 -32.88 15.98 -0.21
C ALA A 44 -32.81 16.90 1.00
N GLY A 45 -33.09 16.38 2.20
CA GLY A 45 -32.99 17.14 3.45
C GLY A 45 -31.58 17.61 3.77
N ILE A 46 -30.56 16.77 3.52
CA ILE A 46 -29.15 17.17 3.65
C ILE A 46 -28.79 18.30 2.67
N LYS A 47 -29.31 18.28 1.44
CA LYS A 47 -28.99 19.26 0.40
C LYS A 47 -29.76 20.59 0.52
N HIS A 48 -31.02 20.52 0.93
CA HIS A 48 -31.96 21.64 0.87
C HIS A 48 -32.41 22.14 2.25
N GLY A 49 -31.98 21.49 3.34
CA GLY A 49 -32.28 21.91 4.72
C GLY A 49 -33.69 21.56 5.20
N ASP A 50 -34.48 20.82 4.41
CA ASP A 50 -35.82 20.39 4.81
C ASP A 50 -35.74 19.04 5.57
N VAL A 51 -35.81 19.11 6.90
CA VAL A 51 -35.61 17.94 7.77
C VAL A 51 -36.95 17.45 8.30
N ARG A 52 -37.47 16.37 7.71
CA ARG A 52 -38.56 15.60 8.32
C ARG A 52 -38.01 14.69 9.40
N THR A 53 -38.42 14.91 10.65
CA THR A 53 -38.05 14.08 11.79
C THR A 53 -38.99 12.87 11.91
N GLY A 54 -38.43 11.68 12.12
CA GLY A 54 -39.19 10.44 12.21
C GLY A 54 -38.32 9.23 12.52
N ALA A 55 -38.96 8.12 12.92
CA ALA A 55 -38.26 6.89 13.28
C ALA A 55 -37.49 6.29 12.08
N GLU A 56 -38.09 6.31 10.89
CA GLU A 56 -37.45 5.84 9.64
C GLU A 56 -36.24 6.70 9.27
N MET A 57 -36.36 8.03 9.40
CA MET A 57 -35.26 8.97 9.17
C MET A 57 -34.08 8.71 10.13
N SER A 58 -34.36 8.38 11.39
CA SER A 58 -33.34 8.03 12.38
C SER A 58 -32.64 6.71 12.07
N ILE A 59 -33.38 5.72 11.53
CA ILE A 59 -32.81 4.44 11.06
C ILE A 59 -31.89 4.68 9.86
N ALA A 60 -32.38 5.40 8.86
CA ALA A 60 -31.61 5.76 7.66
C ALA A 60 -30.36 6.56 8.02
N SER A 61 -30.47 7.54 8.94
CA SER A 61 -29.35 8.33 9.42
C SER A 61 -28.31 7.49 10.15
N ALA A 62 -28.73 6.63 11.09
CA ALA A 62 -27.81 5.75 11.81
C ALA A 62 -27.12 4.77 10.85
N PHE A 63 -27.83 4.24 9.85
CA PHE A 63 -27.26 3.39 8.81
C PHE A 63 -26.22 4.15 7.96
N ALA A 64 -26.59 5.33 7.44
CA ALA A 64 -25.71 6.18 6.64
C ALA A 64 -24.44 6.58 7.40
N LEU A 65 -24.55 6.96 8.68
CA LEU A 65 -23.40 7.26 9.53
C LEU A 65 -22.46 6.06 9.70
N ILE A 66 -23.00 4.84 9.84
CA ILE A 66 -22.17 3.62 9.92
C ILE A 66 -21.47 3.35 8.58
N GLN A 67 -22.17 3.49 7.45
CA GLN A 67 -21.56 3.34 6.13
C GLN A 67 -20.45 4.37 5.92
N TRP A 68 -20.71 5.63 6.28
CA TRP A 68 -19.71 6.70 6.23
C TRP A 68 -18.50 6.37 7.11
N VAL A 69 -18.66 5.84 8.33
CA VAL A 69 -17.52 5.41 9.16
C VAL A 69 -16.66 4.33 8.46
N PHE A 70 -17.26 3.46 7.64
CA PHE A 70 -16.54 2.39 6.95
C PHE A 70 -15.93 2.78 5.61
N ASP A 71 -16.43 3.82 4.94
CA ASP A 71 -15.93 4.27 3.63
C ASP A 71 -14.62 5.07 3.72
N ILE A 72 -13.67 4.58 4.52
CA ILE A 72 -12.38 5.25 4.73
C ILE A 72 -11.58 5.37 3.43
N SER A 73 -11.88 4.57 2.40
CA SER A 73 -11.28 4.65 1.06
C SER A 73 -11.27 6.05 0.49
N ALA A 74 -12.30 6.86 0.77
CA ALA A 74 -12.38 8.24 0.31
C ALA A 74 -11.29 9.17 0.92
N GLU A 75 -10.67 8.77 2.03
CA GLU A 75 -9.58 9.51 2.71
C GLU A 75 -8.19 8.88 2.50
N LEU A 76 -8.10 7.76 1.78
CA LEU A 76 -6.85 7.05 1.55
C LEU A 76 -6.43 7.21 0.10
N ASN A 77 -5.12 7.29 -0.13
CA ASN A 77 -4.58 7.53 -1.46
C ASN A 77 -3.91 6.29 -2.07
N GLY A 78 -4.03 5.13 -1.42
CA GLY A 78 -3.57 3.85 -1.95
C GLY A 78 -2.06 3.63 -1.83
N TYR A 79 -1.37 4.41 -1.01
CA TYR A 79 0.05 4.26 -0.71
C TYR A 79 0.30 3.20 0.38
N GLY A 80 -0.69 2.92 1.22
CA GLY A 80 -0.53 2.03 2.37
C GLY A 80 0.31 2.64 3.50
N PHE A 81 0.50 1.90 4.59
CA PHE A 81 1.33 2.36 5.71
C PHE A 81 2.80 2.53 5.26
N PRO A 82 3.50 3.60 5.67
CA PRO A 82 3.13 4.63 6.65
C PRO A 82 2.39 5.86 6.12
N PHE A 83 2.15 5.94 4.81
CA PHE A 83 1.51 7.08 4.14
C PHE A 83 0.01 7.15 4.41
N ASP A 84 -0.67 6.01 4.28
CA ASP A 84 -2.08 5.82 4.63
C ASP A 84 -2.19 5.27 6.06
N LEU A 85 -3.07 5.87 6.86
CA LEU A 85 -3.30 5.49 8.26
C LEU A 85 -4.76 5.04 8.48
N PRO A 86 -5.24 3.96 7.84
CA PRO A 86 -6.66 3.58 7.84
C PRO A 86 -7.25 3.33 9.23
N HIS A 87 -6.44 2.88 10.19
CA HIS A 87 -6.89 2.69 11.57
C HIS A 87 -7.09 4.01 12.33
N LEU A 88 -6.27 5.03 12.02
CA LEU A 88 -6.40 6.36 12.58
C LEU A 88 -7.58 7.10 11.94
N ALA A 89 -7.70 7.06 10.60
CA ALA A 89 -8.84 7.60 9.86
C ALA A 89 -10.17 7.04 10.38
N PHE A 90 -10.26 5.71 10.53
CA PHE A 90 -11.43 5.06 11.13
C PHE A 90 -11.73 5.56 12.54
N TYR A 91 -10.72 5.78 13.38
CA TYR A 91 -10.91 6.33 14.73
C TYR A 91 -11.42 7.78 14.69
N HIS A 92 -10.89 8.62 13.79
CA HIS A 92 -11.36 9.99 13.62
C HIS A 92 -12.81 10.04 13.13
N ARG A 93 -13.19 9.21 12.16
CA ARG A 93 -14.61 9.09 11.74
C ARG A 93 -15.52 8.65 12.88
N LEU A 94 -15.08 7.69 13.71
CA LEU A 94 -15.83 7.31 14.91
C LEU A 94 -16.01 8.50 15.87
N LYS A 95 -14.96 9.30 16.06
CA LYS A 95 -15.00 10.50 16.91
C LYS A 95 -15.98 11.54 16.35
N THR A 96 -15.96 11.79 15.04
CA THR A 96 -16.91 12.71 14.37
C THR A 96 -18.36 12.24 14.57
N VAL A 97 -18.65 10.96 14.33
CA VAL A 97 -20.00 10.40 14.56
C VAL A 97 -20.38 10.46 16.04
N TYR A 98 -19.43 10.17 16.94
CA TYR A 98 -19.68 10.26 18.38
C TYR A 98 -20.11 11.68 18.79
N THR A 99 -19.36 12.70 18.40
CA THR A 99 -19.67 14.10 18.73
C THR A 99 -21.00 14.54 18.14
N LEU A 100 -21.30 14.16 16.90
CA LEU A 100 -22.58 14.46 16.26
C LEU A 100 -23.75 13.85 17.04
N VAL A 101 -23.67 12.56 17.37
CA VAL A 101 -24.77 11.88 18.05
C VAL A 101 -24.85 12.27 19.55
N GLU A 102 -23.73 12.66 20.16
CA GLU A 102 -23.70 13.25 21.51
C GLU A 102 -24.48 14.56 21.56
N ALA A 103 -24.31 15.43 20.55
CA ALA A 103 -25.08 16.68 20.46
C ALA A 103 -26.58 16.42 20.31
N ILE A 104 -26.98 15.41 19.51
CA ILE A 104 -28.39 14.99 19.40
C ILE A 104 -28.90 14.43 20.73
N TRP A 105 -28.07 13.65 21.43
CA TRP A 105 -28.40 13.06 22.73
C TRP A 105 -28.58 14.10 23.83
N GLU A 106 -27.84 15.21 23.82
CA GLU A 106 -28.00 16.30 24.79
C GLU A 106 -29.03 17.36 24.38
N SER A 107 -29.64 17.22 23.20
CA SER A 107 -30.77 18.07 22.78
C SER A 107 -32.07 17.72 23.55
N PRO A 108 -33.10 18.58 23.51
CA PRO A 108 -34.43 18.26 24.06
C PRO A 108 -35.04 16.94 23.53
N HIS A 109 -34.55 16.45 22.39
CA HIS A 109 -34.99 15.21 21.76
C HIS A 109 -34.37 13.93 22.35
N LYS A 110 -33.66 14.03 23.48
CA LYS A 110 -33.01 12.92 24.20
C LYS A 110 -33.93 11.74 24.52
N TYR A 111 -35.19 12.02 24.83
CA TYR A 111 -36.18 11.00 25.19
C TYR A 111 -37.09 10.58 24.02
N GLU A 112 -36.83 11.11 22.83
CA GLU A 112 -37.65 10.82 21.66
C GLU A 112 -37.41 9.37 21.22
N LYS A 113 -38.49 8.56 21.24
CA LYS A 113 -38.42 7.13 20.89
C LYS A 113 -37.96 6.89 19.46
N THR A 114 -38.19 7.87 18.58
CA THR A 114 -37.76 7.89 17.17
C THR A 114 -36.23 7.82 17.03
N HIS A 115 -35.47 8.40 17.96
CA HIS A 115 -34.00 8.47 17.94
C HIS A 115 -33.29 7.21 18.49
N LYS A 116 -34.03 6.16 18.83
CA LYS A 116 -33.49 4.91 19.40
C LYS A 116 -32.31 4.30 18.60
N PRO A 117 -32.29 4.30 17.25
CA PRO A 117 -31.13 3.83 16.49
C PRO A 117 -29.87 4.67 16.74
N LEU A 118 -29.97 6.00 16.73
CA LEU A 118 -28.86 6.91 17.00
C LEU A 118 -28.35 6.74 18.44
N HIS A 119 -29.26 6.61 19.40
CA HIS A 119 -28.93 6.30 20.80
C HIS A 119 -28.15 4.99 20.96
N LYS A 120 -28.52 3.95 20.21
CA LYS A 120 -27.79 2.67 20.19
C LYS A 120 -26.39 2.86 19.59
N LEU A 121 -26.26 3.64 18.52
CA LEU A 121 -24.97 3.95 17.89
C LEU A 121 -24.04 4.67 18.86
N PHE A 122 -24.55 5.70 19.56
CA PHE A 122 -23.81 6.42 20.59
C PHE A 122 -23.26 5.49 21.68
N ARG A 123 -24.13 4.64 22.24
CA ARG A 123 -23.74 3.67 23.28
C ARG A 123 -22.68 2.67 22.79
N LEU A 124 -22.69 2.29 21.51
CA LEU A 124 -21.67 1.41 20.94
C LEU A 124 -20.30 2.10 20.82
N ILE A 125 -20.28 3.39 20.46
CA ILE A 125 -19.04 4.14 20.23
C ILE A 125 -18.46 4.69 21.55
N LYS A 126 -19.31 5.02 22.54
CA LYS A 126 -18.92 5.61 23.82
C LYS A 126 -17.76 4.88 24.54
N PRO A 127 -17.72 3.55 24.67
CA PRO A 127 -16.59 2.85 25.31
C PRO A 127 -15.27 3.02 24.56
N VAL A 128 -15.32 3.13 23.23
CA VAL A 128 -14.15 3.40 22.38
C VAL A 128 -13.65 4.82 22.61
N MET A 129 -14.57 5.79 22.68
CA MET A 129 -14.25 7.18 22.98
C MET A 129 -13.90 7.42 24.45
N ALA A 130 -14.15 6.48 25.37
CA ALA A 130 -13.68 6.55 26.74
C ALA A 130 -12.25 5.98 26.91
N ASP A 131 -11.71 5.30 25.89
CA ASP A 131 -10.42 4.64 25.96
C ASP A 131 -9.24 5.63 25.93
N GLN A 132 -8.67 5.89 27.10
CA GLN A 132 -7.58 6.86 27.25
C GLN A 132 -6.29 6.43 26.54
N THR A 133 -6.01 5.12 26.45
CA THR A 133 -4.85 4.62 25.71
C THR A 133 -5.02 4.91 24.21
N LEU A 134 -6.20 4.59 23.66
CA LEU A 134 -6.51 4.85 22.26
C LEU A 134 -6.45 6.35 21.93
N LYS A 135 -7.03 7.21 22.78
CA LYS A 135 -6.95 8.67 22.64
C LYS A 135 -5.51 9.19 22.59
N ARG A 136 -4.69 8.77 23.55
CA ARG A 136 -3.27 9.18 23.63
C ARG A 136 -2.49 8.71 22.39
N SER A 137 -2.69 7.45 21.98
CA SER A 137 -2.04 6.90 20.79
C SER A 137 -2.48 7.59 19.49
N ALA A 138 -3.77 7.89 19.34
CA ALA A 138 -4.27 8.64 18.18
C ALA A 138 -3.63 10.03 18.10
N LYS A 139 -3.68 10.81 19.19
CA LYS A 139 -3.06 12.15 19.26
C LYS A 139 -1.55 12.11 19.02
N ALA A 140 -0.86 11.09 19.53
CA ALA A 140 0.56 10.92 19.30
C ALA A 140 0.87 10.56 17.83
N LEU A 141 0.03 9.73 17.20
CA LEU A 141 0.20 9.38 15.79
C LEU A 141 -0.15 10.54 14.86
N ASP A 142 -1.18 11.34 15.16
CA ASP A 142 -1.53 12.56 14.41
C ASP A 142 -0.30 13.48 14.30
N LYS A 143 0.32 13.82 15.43
CA LYS A 143 1.53 14.65 15.46
C LYS A 143 2.70 14.07 14.66
N LYS A 144 2.88 12.74 14.71
CA LYS A 144 3.94 12.07 13.95
C LYS A 144 3.61 12.07 12.45
N ALA A 145 2.34 11.93 12.08
CA ALA A 145 1.88 11.98 10.70
C ALA A 145 2.05 13.38 10.10
N GLU A 146 1.81 14.45 10.87
CA GLU A 146 2.08 15.83 10.46
C GLU A 146 3.56 16.04 10.10
N ILE A 147 4.47 15.62 10.98
CA ILE A 147 5.93 15.72 10.73
C ILE A 147 6.34 14.87 9.53
N PHE A 148 5.78 13.67 9.40
CA PHE A 148 6.04 12.78 8.28
C PHE A 148 5.52 13.36 6.95
N ASN A 149 4.36 14.00 6.94
CA ASN A 149 3.81 14.66 5.75
C ASN A 149 4.64 15.90 5.37
N ALA A 150 5.11 16.68 6.34
CA ALA A 150 6.04 17.79 6.07
C ALA A 150 7.35 17.29 5.42
N LEU A 151 7.86 16.13 5.85
CA LEU A 151 9.01 15.50 5.18
C LEU A 151 8.67 15.05 3.75
N ARG A 152 7.50 14.44 3.54
CA ARG A 152 7.02 14.02 2.20
C ARG A 152 6.89 15.21 1.24
N GLU A 153 6.35 16.32 1.72
CA GLU A 153 6.23 17.57 0.98
C GLU A 153 7.60 18.15 0.64
N ALA A 154 8.53 18.19 1.60
CA ALA A 154 9.89 18.66 1.39
C ALA A 154 10.63 17.79 0.37
N LEU A 155 10.49 16.46 0.47
CA LEU A 155 11.05 15.50 -0.47
C LEU A 155 10.30 15.47 -1.81
N ARG A 156 9.10 16.03 -1.92
CA ARG A 156 8.24 15.86 -3.10
C ARG A 156 8.04 14.39 -3.52
N ILE A 157 7.84 13.52 -2.54
CA ILE A 157 7.59 12.08 -2.76
C ILE A 157 6.26 11.71 -2.14
N ALA A 158 5.36 11.10 -2.93
CA ALA A 158 4.03 10.70 -2.49
C ALA A 158 3.34 11.84 -1.75
N LEU A 159 3.07 12.96 -2.42
CA LEU A 159 2.49 14.14 -1.77
C LEU A 159 1.17 13.81 -1.06
N PRO A 160 0.82 14.46 0.06
CA PRO A 160 -0.42 14.18 0.78
C PRO A 160 -1.69 14.29 -0.08
N GLU A 161 -1.70 15.21 -1.03
CA GLU A 161 -2.75 15.44 -2.03
C GLU A 161 -2.69 14.48 -3.23
N GLY A 162 -1.57 13.75 -3.37
CA GLY A 162 -1.34 12.80 -4.46
C GLY A 162 -2.32 11.63 -4.41
N LYS A 163 -2.74 11.15 -5.58
CA LYS A 163 -3.67 10.00 -5.74
C LYS A 163 -3.06 8.84 -6.52
N ASN A 164 -1.76 8.87 -6.70
CA ASN A 164 -1.04 7.90 -7.53
C ASN A 164 -0.75 6.59 -6.76
N GLY A 165 -0.91 6.58 -5.44
CA GLY A 165 -0.69 5.42 -4.59
C GLY A 165 0.69 4.80 -4.81
N LEU A 166 0.77 3.47 -4.84
CA LEU A 166 2.03 2.74 -5.14
C LEU A 166 2.60 3.00 -6.56
N ASN A 167 1.96 3.85 -7.36
CA ASN A 167 2.40 4.26 -8.69
C ASN A 167 2.86 5.73 -8.78
N ASP A 168 3.24 6.34 -7.66
CA ASP A 168 3.74 7.71 -7.62
C ASP A 168 5.24 7.77 -7.89
N ASP A 169 5.69 8.33 -9.02
CA ASP A 169 7.12 8.41 -9.34
C ASP A 169 7.86 9.55 -8.61
N GLY A 170 7.15 10.35 -7.81
CA GLY A 170 7.64 11.64 -7.30
C GLY A 170 7.33 12.79 -8.27
N ASP A 171 7.52 14.01 -7.78
CA ASP A 171 7.34 15.23 -8.59
C ASP A 171 8.64 15.56 -9.36
N ASP A 172 8.49 16.15 -10.55
CA ASP A 172 9.59 16.60 -11.43
C ASP A 172 10.17 17.96 -11.03
N THR A 173 10.06 18.31 -9.73
CA THR A 173 10.67 19.53 -9.20
C THR A 173 12.20 19.43 -9.25
N ASP A 174 12.86 20.54 -9.57
CA ASP A 174 14.32 20.68 -9.56
C ASP A 174 14.97 20.21 -8.24
N MET A 175 16.06 19.45 -8.35
CA MET A 175 16.68 18.77 -7.22
C MET A 175 17.27 19.75 -6.19
N LYS A 176 17.80 20.89 -6.64
CA LYS A 176 18.34 21.92 -5.75
C LYS A 176 17.23 22.51 -4.89
N THR A 177 16.07 22.76 -5.47
CA THR A 177 14.88 23.23 -4.74
C THR A 177 14.44 22.23 -3.67
N ILE A 178 14.44 20.93 -3.99
CA ILE A 178 14.07 19.88 -3.03
C ILE A 178 15.11 19.81 -1.90
N LYS A 179 16.40 19.86 -2.23
CA LYS A 179 17.50 19.87 -1.26
C LYS A 179 17.36 21.03 -0.27
N GLU A 180 17.08 22.24 -0.75
CA GLU A 180 16.83 23.42 0.09
C GLU A 180 15.63 23.24 1.01
N LYS A 181 14.52 22.69 0.51
CA LYS A 181 13.32 22.41 1.33
C LYS A 181 13.59 21.37 2.42
N VAL A 182 14.34 20.32 2.11
CA VAL A 182 14.69 19.29 3.10
C VAL A 182 15.65 19.84 4.15
N ALA A 183 16.61 20.68 3.76
CA ALA A 183 17.48 21.38 4.71
C ALA A 183 16.66 22.29 5.66
N ALA A 184 15.73 23.08 5.12
CA ALA A 184 14.83 23.90 5.93
C ALA A 184 13.95 23.07 6.89
N PHE A 185 13.48 21.91 6.44
CA PHE A 185 12.76 20.96 7.29
C PHE A 185 13.62 20.44 8.45
N GLN A 186 14.88 20.06 8.18
CA GLN A 186 15.80 19.61 9.22
C GLN A 186 16.09 20.72 10.24
N GLU A 187 16.35 21.95 9.80
CA GLU A 187 16.61 23.08 10.70
C GLU A 187 15.40 23.44 11.56
N LYS A 188 14.19 23.37 10.99
CA LYS A 188 12.95 23.52 11.76
C LYS A 188 12.81 22.43 12.84
N LEU A 189 13.12 21.18 12.52
CA LEU A 189 13.06 20.09 13.50
C LEU A 189 14.12 20.19 14.59
N LYS A 190 15.32 20.67 14.25
CA LYS A 190 16.42 20.86 15.22
C LYS A 190 16.16 22.03 16.17
N SER A 191 15.55 23.12 15.67
CA SER A 191 15.24 24.30 16.48
C SER A 191 14.08 24.07 17.46
N GLU A 192 13.18 23.12 17.19
CA GLU A 192 12.11 22.76 18.11
C GLU A 192 12.61 21.87 19.26
N GLU A 193 12.83 22.47 20.45
CA GLU A 193 13.43 21.81 21.62
C GLU A 193 12.73 20.49 22.04
N THR A 194 11.40 20.41 21.89
CA THR A 194 10.64 19.22 22.30
C THR A 194 10.77 18.05 21.32
N LEU A 195 11.09 18.32 20.05
CA LEU A 195 11.28 17.32 19.00
C LEU A 195 12.75 16.93 18.90
N SER A 196 13.65 17.91 18.94
CA SER A 196 15.10 17.71 18.79
C SER A 196 15.69 16.77 19.85
N LYS A 197 15.11 16.75 21.06
CA LYS A 197 15.53 15.83 22.14
C LYS A 197 15.09 14.37 21.92
N ARG A 198 14.13 14.10 21.03
CA ARG A 198 13.58 12.73 20.84
C ARG A 198 14.42 11.90 19.89
N ASP A 199 14.80 10.72 20.34
CA ASP A 199 15.65 9.80 19.57
C ASP A 199 15.06 9.38 18.22
N GLU A 200 13.74 9.29 18.10
CA GLU A 200 13.09 8.94 16.84
C GLU A 200 13.33 9.97 15.72
N TYR A 201 13.34 11.27 16.06
CA TYR A 201 13.62 12.33 15.09
C TYR A 201 15.11 12.50 14.84
N LYS A 202 15.96 12.29 15.86
CA LYS A 202 17.42 12.24 15.67
C LYS A 202 17.81 11.14 14.67
N LYS A 203 17.26 9.94 14.82
CA LYS A 203 17.50 8.81 13.90
C LYS A 203 17.01 9.12 12.48
N MET A 204 15.86 9.77 12.35
CA MET A 204 15.34 10.19 11.05
C MET A 204 16.28 11.19 10.37
N ILE A 205 16.73 12.22 11.09
CA ILE A 205 17.69 13.21 10.58
C ILE A 205 19.01 12.55 10.20
N GLN A 206 19.56 11.70 11.09
CA GLN A 206 20.79 10.96 10.83
C GLN A 206 20.69 10.11 9.55
N GLN A 207 19.53 9.49 9.30
CA GLN A 207 19.32 8.72 8.07
C GLN A 207 19.29 9.64 6.84
N ILE A 208 18.65 10.80 6.93
CA ILE A 208 18.67 11.78 5.83
C ILE A 208 20.11 12.24 5.56
N ASP A 209 20.88 12.55 6.59
CA ASP A 209 22.28 12.97 6.47
C ASP A 209 23.17 11.87 5.86
N THR A 210 22.98 10.62 6.30
CA THR A 210 23.75 9.47 5.80
C THR A 210 23.60 9.26 4.29
N TYR A 211 22.41 9.57 3.75
CA TYR A 211 22.09 9.38 2.34
C TYR A 211 21.96 10.70 1.58
N TRP A 212 22.42 11.81 2.15
CA TRP A 212 22.20 13.17 1.63
C TRP A 212 22.60 13.30 0.16
N ASP A 213 23.83 12.94 -0.17
CA ASP A 213 24.37 13.02 -1.54
C ASP A 213 23.67 12.08 -2.52
N LYS A 214 23.06 10.99 -2.02
CA LYS A 214 22.30 10.03 -2.84
C LYS A 214 20.86 10.47 -3.05
N LEU A 215 20.27 11.17 -2.08
CA LEU A 215 18.90 11.69 -2.17
C LEU A 215 18.80 12.86 -3.14
N PHE A 216 19.87 13.64 -3.25
CA PHE A 216 19.92 14.87 -4.06
C PHE A 216 20.99 14.82 -5.15
N ALA A 217 21.20 13.63 -5.74
CA ALA A 217 22.15 13.45 -6.83
C ALA A 217 21.72 14.26 -8.07
N ASP A 218 22.71 14.95 -8.64
CA ASP A 218 22.53 15.72 -9.88
C ASP A 218 22.23 14.80 -11.07
N PRO A 219 21.57 15.33 -12.12
CA PRO A 219 21.40 14.60 -13.37
C PRO A 219 22.75 14.14 -13.94
N ILE A 220 22.76 12.92 -14.49
CA ILE A 220 23.95 12.34 -15.12
C ILE A 220 24.00 12.83 -16.57
N SER A 221 25.08 13.52 -16.94
CA SER A 221 25.33 13.86 -18.34
C SER A 221 25.79 12.63 -19.13
N VAL A 222 25.12 12.36 -20.25
CA VAL A 222 25.44 11.31 -21.19
C VAL A 222 25.58 11.88 -22.60
N HIS A 223 26.66 11.53 -23.28
CA HIS A 223 26.85 11.90 -24.68
C HIS A 223 26.17 10.87 -25.58
N THR A 224 25.20 11.31 -26.35
CA THR A 224 24.48 10.49 -27.34
C THR A 224 24.79 10.97 -28.76
N ALA A 225 24.46 10.16 -29.76
CA ALA A 225 24.57 10.57 -31.17
C ALA A 225 23.75 11.82 -31.51
N THR A 226 22.73 12.13 -30.69
CA THR A 226 21.87 13.32 -30.81
C THR A 226 22.34 14.52 -29.99
N GLY A 227 23.48 14.42 -29.29
CA GLY A 227 24.02 15.47 -28.41
C GLY A 227 24.12 15.05 -26.94
N GLU A 228 24.49 16.01 -26.10
CA GLU A 228 24.52 15.83 -24.65
C GLU A 228 23.10 15.77 -24.07
N GLN A 229 22.80 14.73 -23.31
CA GLN A 229 21.53 14.53 -22.62
C GLN A 229 21.76 14.39 -21.12
N LEU A 230 20.86 14.96 -20.32
CA LEU A 230 20.88 14.81 -18.87
C LEU A 230 19.86 13.77 -18.45
N ILE A 231 20.31 12.70 -17.78
CA ILE A 231 19.45 11.65 -17.24
C ILE A 231 19.36 11.84 -15.73
N GLN A 232 18.17 12.19 -15.24
CA GLN A 232 17.90 12.22 -13.81
C GLN A 232 17.70 10.78 -13.29
N PRO A 233 18.50 10.33 -12.29
CA PRO A 233 18.24 9.06 -11.63
C PRO A 233 16.87 9.06 -10.95
N GLN A 234 16.19 7.92 -11.04
CA GLN A 234 14.89 7.73 -10.39
C GLN A 234 15.03 7.86 -8.88
N ARG A 235 14.21 8.73 -8.30
CA ARG A 235 14.26 9.09 -6.88
C ARG A 235 13.62 8.05 -5.97
N THR A 236 12.77 7.20 -6.56
CA THR A 236 12.09 6.11 -5.89
C THR A 236 12.41 4.79 -6.59
N ASN A 237 12.29 3.69 -5.86
CA ASN A 237 12.43 2.34 -6.42
C ASN A 237 11.15 1.86 -7.13
N ASN A 238 10.21 2.75 -7.43
CA ASN A 238 8.86 2.38 -7.86
C ASN A 238 8.83 1.61 -9.18
N ILE A 239 9.72 1.91 -10.13
CA ILE A 239 9.85 1.14 -11.37
C ILE A 239 10.16 -0.33 -11.07
N LEU A 240 11.18 -0.59 -10.24
CA LEU A 240 11.57 -1.94 -9.84
C LEU A 240 10.46 -2.63 -9.04
N GLU A 241 9.83 -1.91 -8.11
CA GLU A 241 8.73 -2.47 -7.33
C GLU A 241 7.52 -2.85 -8.17
N ARG A 242 7.11 -1.98 -9.12
CA ARG A 242 6.03 -2.26 -10.08
C ARG A 242 6.39 -3.47 -10.94
N PHE A 243 7.60 -3.51 -11.47
CA PHE A 243 8.11 -4.63 -12.26
C PHE A 243 7.99 -5.96 -11.48
N PHE A 244 8.55 -6.03 -10.26
CA PHE A 244 8.50 -7.25 -9.45
C PHE A 244 7.08 -7.59 -8.99
N ARG A 245 6.23 -6.58 -8.73
CA ARG A 245 4.83 -6.77 -8.35
C ARG A 245 4.05 -7.43 -9.47
N ASP A 246 4.21 -6.97 -10.70
CA ASP A 246 3.55 -7.54 -11.88
C ASP A 246 4.10 -8.92 -12.24
N LEU A 247 5.42 -9.09 -12.18
CA LEU A 247 6.08 -10.40 -12.33
C LEU A 247 5.45 -11.40 -11.35
N LYS A 248 5.43 -11.05 -10.05
CA LYS A 248 4.85 -11.92 -9.02
C LYS A 248 3.36 -12.20 -9.29
N ARG A 249 2.56 -11.20 -9.64
CA ARG A 249 1.12 -11.40 -9.95
C ARG A 249 0.92 -12.37 -11.11
N LYS A 250 1.62 -12.19 -12.23
CA LYS A 250 1.54 -13.07 -13.41
C LYS A 250 1.90 -14.50 -13.06
N TYR A 251 3.00 -14.71 -12.31
CA TYR A 251 3.40 -16.05 -11.89
C TYR A 251 2.38 -16.71 -10.96
N ARG A 252 1.84 -15.99 -9.96
CA ARG A 252 0.78 -16.55 -9.09
C ARG A 252 -0.46 -16.95 -9.87
N LYS A 253 -0.88 -16.15 -10.86
CA LYS A 253 -2.02 -16.49 -11.73
C LYS A 253 -1.75 -17.75 -12.56
N LYS A 254 -0.51 -17.92 -13.03
CA LYS A 254 -0.10 -19.09 -13.83
C LYS A 254 0.04 -20.37 -13.00
N THR A 255 0.59 -20.30 -11.80
CA THR A 255 0.97 -21.49 -11.01
C THR A 255 0.02 -21.79 -9.84
N GLY A 256 -0.82 -20.84 -9.43
CA GLY A 256 -1.64 -20.93 -8.22
C GLY A 256 -0.87 -20.84 -6.90
N THR A 257 0.47 -20.80 -6.93
CA THR A 257 1.31 -20.81 -5.72
C THR A 257 1.47 -19.42 -5.13
N ILE A 258 1.21 -19.26 -3.82
CA ILE A 258 1.37 -17.97 -3.13
C ILE A 258 2.85 -17.56 -3.03
N SER A 259 3.73 -18.52 -2.71
CA SER A 259 5.18 -18.30 -2.61
C SER A 259 5.86 -18.52 -3.95
N LEU A 260 6.66 -17.53 -4.36
CA LEU A 260 7.43 -17.55 -5.62
C LEU A 260 8.94 -17.63 -5.40
N ASN A 261 9.39 -17.84 -4.17
CA ASN A 261 10.81 -17.80 -3.82
C ASN A 261 11.63 -18.82 -4.65
N LYS A 262 11.16 -20.07 -4.72
CA LYS A 262 11.79 -21.12 -5.53
C LYS A 262 11.80 -20.77 -7.02
N THR A 263 10.70 -20.21 -7.53
CA THR A 263 10.60 -19.81 -8.93
C THR A 263 11.58 -18.70 -9.25
N LEU A 264 11.60 -17.61 -8.46
CA LEU A 264 12.49 -16.48 -8.68
C LEU A 264 13.98 -16.84 -8.53
N LYS A 265 14.31 -17.85 -7.71
CA LYS A 265 15.69 -18.36 -7.58
C LYS A 265 16.13 -19.27 -8.73
N THR A 266 15.19 -19.80 -9.51
CA THR A 266 15.49 -20.84 -10.52
C THR A 266 15.06 -20.47 -11.93
N ILE A 267 14.39 -19.33 -12.09
CA ILE A 267 14.12 -18.70 -13.36
C ILE A 267 15.45 -18.33 -14.02
N LEU A 268 15.51 -18.40 -15.35
CA LEU A 268 16.70 -17.95 -16.08
C LEU A 268 16.89 -16.45 -15.84
N SER A 269 18.14 -16.03 -15.66
CA SER A 269 18.53 -14.63 -15.40
C SER A 269 17.93 -13.66 -16.39
N ASP A 270 17.72 -14.11 -17.63
CA ASP A 270 17.33 -13.28 -18.76
C ASP A 270 15.81 -13.23 -18.94
N THR A 271 15.05 -14.03 -18.19
CA THR A 271 13.58 -14.06 -18.28
C THR A 271 12.92 -12.69 -17.98
N PRO A 272 13.42 -11.87 -17.05
CA PRO A 272 12.98 -10.48 -16.89
C PRO A 272 13.02 -9.64 -18.17
N LEU A 273 13.98 -9.88 -19.08
CA LEU A 273 14.14 -9.12 -20.33
C LEU A 273 12.97 -9.32 -21.29
N VAL A 274 12.20 -10.39 -21.15
CA VAL A 274 10.97 -10.62 -21.93
C VAL A 274 9.98 -9.47 -21.76
N LYS A 275 10.03 -8.75 -20.63
CA LYS A 275 9.21 -7.55 -20.42
C LYS A 275 9.53 -6.42 -21.41
N ASN A 276 10.76 -6.35 -21.91
CA ASN A 276 11.17 -5.36 -22.90
C ASN A 276 10.49 -5.55 -24.26
N LEU A 277 9.85 -6.70 -24.53
CA LEU A 277 9.02 -6.88 -25.72
C LEU A 277 7.81 -5.91 -25.76
N GLU A 278 7.46 -5.28 -24.63
CA GLU A 278 6.45 -4.20 -24.59
C GLU A 278 7.00 -2.86 -25.12
N ASN A 279 8.33 -2.71 -25.21
CA ASN A 279 8.98 -1.55 -25.85
C ASN A 279 9.08 -1.79 -27.36
N LYS A 280 8.51 -0.86 -28.14
CA LYS A 280 8.45 -0.96 -29.61
C LYS A 280 9.81 -0.95 -30.28
N GLU A 281 10.73 -0.11 -29.81
CA GLU A 281 12.09 -0.02 -30.37
C GLU A 281 12.87 -1.31 -30.08
N TYR A 282 12.76 -1.84 -28.86
CA TYR A 282 13.37 -3.11 -28.51
C TYR A 282 12.80 -4.27 -29.35
N LEU A 283 11.47 -4.27 -29.56
CA LEU A 283 10.81 -5.26 -30.40
C LEU A 283 11.30 -5.17 -31.84
N ASP A 284 11.42 -3.97 -32.41
CA ASP A 284 11.91 -3.73 -33.77
C ASP A 284 13.35 -4.26 -33.96
N ILE A 285 14.23 -3.96 -32.99
CA ILE A 285 15.61 -4.50 -32.95
C ILE A 285 15.60 -6.03 -32.92
N ILE A 286 14.74 -6.65 -32.10
CA ILE A 286 14.65 -8.12 -32.03
C ILE A 286 14.12 -8.72 -33.32
N LEU A 287 13.12 -8.07 -33.92
CA LEU A 287 12.48 -8.53 -35.15
C LEU A 287 13.45 -8.53 -36.33
N ASP A 288 14.39 -7.58 -36.37
CA ASP A 288 15.51 -7.58 -37.34
C ASP A 288 14.99 -7.79 -38.77
N GLY A 289 14.03 -6.93 -39.16
CA GLY A 289 13.34 -6.95 -40.45
C GLY A 289 12.25 -8.02 -40.60
N CYS A 290 11.92 -8.80 -39.57
CA CYS A 290 10.74 -9.69 -39.57
C CYS A 290 9.47 -8.93 -39.19
N ASN A 291 8.30 -9.34 -39.71
CA ASN A 291 7.04 -8.70 -39.37
C ASN A 291 6.47 -9.19 -38.03
N THR A 292 6.86 -10.39 -37.60
CA THR A 292 6.34 -11.00 -36.36
C THR A 292 7.41 -11.79 -35.60
N LEU A 293 7.17 -11.99 -34.30
CA LEU A 293 8.06 -12.78 -33.44
C LEU A 293 8.15 -14.24 -33.92
N GLU A 294 7.05 -14.81 -34.42
CA GLU A 294 7.01 -16.18 -34.96
C GLU A 294 7.96 -16.33 -36.15
N GLN A 295 7.95 -15.36 -37.07
CA GLN A 295 8.88 -15.34 -38.20
C GLN A 295 10.33 -15.24 -37.74
N ARG A 296 10.60 -14.39 -36.74
CA ARG A 296 11.94 -14.28 -36.16
C ARG A 296 12.37 -15.57 -35.47
N PHE A 297 11.51 -16.19 -34.66
CA PHE A 297 11.79 -17.46 -33.98
C PHE A 297 12.01 -18.60 -34.96
N ALA A 298 11.33 -18.62 -36.11
CA ALA A 298 11.54 -19.63 -37.14
C ALA A 298 12.96 -19.57 -37.75
N ARG A 299 13.62 -18.40 -37.71
CA ARG A 299 15.02 -18.23 -38.16
C ARG A 299 16.05 -18.66 -37.11
N VAL A 300 15.64 -18.86 -35.85
CA VAL A 300 16.55 -19.27 -34.78
C VAL A 300 16.72 -20.79 -34.80
N ASP A 301 17.97 -21.27 -34.83
CA ASP A 301 18.25 -22.70 -34.78
C ASP A 301 17.83 -23.28 -33.41
N SER A 302 16.87 -24.21 -33.45
CA SER A 302 16.40 -24.96 -32.28
C SER A 302 17.51 -25.67 -31.51
N LYS A 303 18.59 -26.12 -32.18
CA LYS A 303 19.72 -26.79 -31.52
C LYS A 303 20.51 -25.81 -30.65
N LEU A 304 20.72 -24.59 -31.13
CA LEU A 304 21.38 -23.52 -30.38
C LEU A 304 20.61 -23.21 -29.08
N VAL A 305 19.28 -23.12 -29.17
CA VAL A 305 18.40 -22.87 -28.01
C VAL A 305 18.54 -23.98 -26.97
N LEU A 306 18.51 -25.25 -27.39
CA LEU A 306 18.66 -26.39 -26.48
C LEU A 306 20.04 -26.40 -25.80
N GLN A 307 21.11 -26.10 -26.55
CA GLN A 307 22.46 -26.02 -25.99
C GLN A 307 22.59 -24.92 -24.93
N GLU A 308 22.06 -23.72 -25.19
CA GLU A 308 22.07 -22.62 -24.22
C GLU A 308 21.23 -22.94 -22.98
N LEU A 309 20.06 -23.57 -23.15
CA LEU A 309 19.26 -24.03 -22.01
C LEU A 309 19.99 -25.05 -21.14
N ASP A 310 20.74 -25.97 -21.74
CA ASP A 310 21.52 -26.96 -21.01
C ASP A 310 22.73 -26.36 -20.29
N LYS A 311 23.42 -25.37 -20.89
CA LYS A 311 24.48 -24.61 -20.21
C LYS A 311 23.93 -23.92 -18.96
N LYS A 312 22.82 -23.19 -19.08
CA LYS A 312 22.20 -22.46 -17.96
C LYS A 312 21.67 -23.38 -16.86
N ARG A 313 21.23 -24.60 -17.20
CA ARG A 313 20.82 -25.60 -16.19
C ARG A 313 21.99 -26.06 -15.32
N LYS A 314 23.19 -26.22 -15.88
CA LYS A 314 24.39 -26.63 -15.14
C LYS A 314 24.81 -25.57 -14.11
N GLU A 315 24.62 -24.29 -14.41
CA GLU A 315 24.94 -23.16 -13.51
C GLU A 315 24.05 -23.11 -12.26
N THR A 316 22.80 -23.59 -12.33
CA THR A 316 21.83 -23.49 -11.21
C THR A 316 22.06 -24.46 -10.04
N GLY A 317 23.20 -25.18 -10.00
CA GLY A 317 23.56 -26.10 -8.91
C GLY A 317 22.58 -27.26 -8.70
N ARG A 318 21.71 -27.55 -9.67
CA ARG A 318 20.75 -28.64 -9.58
C ARG A 318 21.45 -29.95 -9.89
N LEU A 319 21.38 -30.90 -8.94
CA LEU A 319 21.77 -32.29 -9.19
C LEU A 319 21.10 -32.78 -10.49
N PRO A 320 21.87 -33.35 -11.45
CA PRO A 320 21.32 -33.92 -12.68
C PRO A 320 20.16 -34.86 -12.38
N GLN A 321 19.13 -34.85 -13.24
CA GLN A 321 17.94 -35.67 -13.03
C GLN A 321 18.27 -37.17 -12.92
N ILE A 322 19.31 -37.60 -13.65
CA ILE A 322 19.87 -38.96 -13.60
C ILE A 322 20.40 -39.25 -12.20
N LEU A 323 21.29 -38.40 -11.67
CA LEU A 323 21.82 -38.54 -10.31
C LEU A 323 20.71 -38.52 -9.25
N LYS A 324 19.69 -37.66 -9.40
CA LYS A 324 18.52 -37.65 -8.49
C LYS A 324 17.70 -38.94 -8.52
N LYS A 325 17.61 -39.61 -9.67
CA LYS A 325 16.96 -40.91 -9.77
C LYS A 325 17.83 -41.99 -9.14
N MET A 326 19.13 -41.97 -9.43
CA MET A 326 20.11 -42.91 -8.88
C MET A 326 20.14 -42.86 -7.34
N ILE A 327 20.28 -41.69 -6.72
CA ILE A 327 20.33 -41.56 -5.24
C ILE A 327 19.02 -41.97 -4.53
N ARG A 328 17.90 -42.06 -5.27
CA ARG A 328 16.61 -42.48 -4.72
C ARG A 328 16.43 -44.00 -4.79
N GLU A 329 17.31 -44.72 -5.47
CA GLU A 329 17.28 -46.18 -5.43
C GLU A 329 17.65 -46.66 -4.01
N PRO A 330 16.85 -47.55 -3.39
CA PRO A 330 17.09 -48.01 -2.02
C PRO A 330 18.49 -48.63 -1.80
N ALA A 331 19.06 -49.23 -2.85
CA ALA A 331 20.38 -49.85 -2.83
C ALA A 331 21.50 -48.94 -3.36
N PHE A 332 21.25 -47.64 -3.58
CA PHE A 332 22.22 -46.73 -4.18
C PHE A 332 23.58 -46.71 -3.45
N PRO A 333 23.65 -46.57 -2.11
CA PRO A 333 24.95 -46.57 -1.42
C PRO A 333 25.70 -47.89 -1.59
N ARG A 334 24.98 -49.02 -1.63
CA ARG A 334 25.58 -50.35 -1.78
C ARG A 334 26.11 -50.57 -3.19
N LYS A 335 25.32 -50.25 -4.22
CA LYS A 335 25.75 -50.32 -5.63
C LYS A 335 26.92 -49.37 -5.90
N LEU A 336 26.96 -48.22 -5.23
CA LEU A 336 28.07 -47.29 -5.32
C LEU A 336 29.32 -47.86 -4.62
N GLY A 337 29.18 -48.50 -3.45
CA GLY A 337 30.26 -49.22 -2.76
C GLY A 337 30.84 -50.35 -3.61
N GLU A 338 29.99 -51.14 -4.26
CA GLU A 338 30.38 -52.23 -5.18
C GLU A 338 31.26 -51.71 -6.33
N LEU A 339 31.08 -50.47 -6.81
CA LEU A 339 31.93 -49.84 -7.83
C LEU A 339 33.33 -49.45 -7.32
N PHE A 340 33.48 -49.23 -6.02
CA PHE A 340 34.74 -48.87 -5.37
C PHE A 340 35.31 -50.02 -4.53
N GLY A 341 34.78 -51.24 -4.68
CA GLY A 341 35.25 -52.45 -3.99
C GLY A 341 34.97 -52.47 -2.48
N CYS A 342 33.92 -51.77 -2.03
CA CYS A 342 33.50 -51.66 -0.63
C CYS A 342 32.14 -52.32 -0.37
#